data_AF-A0A6N2VQR4-F1
#
_entry.id   AF-A0A6N2VQR4-F1
#
_cell.length_a   1.000
_cell.length_b   1.000
_cell.length_c   1.000
_cell.angle_alpha   90.00
_cell.angle_beta   90.00
_cell.angle_gamma   90.00
#
_symmetry.space_group_name_H-M   'P 1'
#
loop_
_entity.id
_entity.type
_entity.pdbx_description
1 polymer ?
#
loop_
_entity_poly.entity_id
_entity_poly.type
_entity_poly.pdbx_seq_one_letter_code
_entity_poly.pdbx_strand_id
1 'polypeptide(L)'
;MKNTKKKIEKGEFGYIKNQQKRRVIYTVLAFIPPLLIFLAGLAIYGKRENVFTAFAAVACLPACKFAVGMIMMFMQKPMKEEDYQEIEKHRHGLVCGYEFVVSAYEKQSFLDSVAICGNTVVGYTSREKTDTAFVEKHIQDILRQNGFYVSVKIFRKLGDYTKRLETMWEHREALEKDIKFKPDPDEPELTRNEKIKRVIGAISL
;
A
#
# COMPACT_ATOMS: atom_id res chain seq x y z
N MET A 1 23.54 -16.16 -12.57
CA MET A 1 22.96 -15.25 -11.56
C MET A 1 21.65 -14.70 -12.11
N LYS A 2 20.50 -15.22 -11.67
CA LYS A 2 19.19 -14.70 -12.09
C LYS A 2 19.03 -13.33 -11.41
N ASN A 3 19.12 -12.27 -12.21
CA ASN A 3 18.74 -10.92 -11.80
C ASN A 3 17.20 -10.85 -11.70
N THR A 4 16.64 -11.58 -10.75
CA THR A 4 15.22 -11.48 -10.40
C THR A 4 15.05 -10.10 -9.79
N LYS A 5 14.61 -9.12 -10.60
CA LYS A 5 14.19 -7.80 -10.10
C LYS A 5 13.31 -8.03 -8.88
N LYS A 6 13.82 -7.73 -7.68
CA LYS A 6 13.09 -7.86 -6.42
C LYS A 6 11.75 -7.18 -6.61
N LYS A 7 10.66 -7.94 -6.53
CA LYS A 7 9.31 -7.41 -6.75
C LYS A 7 9.04 -6.50 -5.55
N ILE A 8 9.00 -5.18 -5.78
CA ILE A 8 8.67 -4.22 -4.71
C ILE A 8 7.29 -4.60 -4.17
N GLU A 9 7.25 -4.98 -2.90
CA GLU A 9 6.05 -5.47 -2.23
C GLU A 9 5.30 -4.34 -1.53
N LYS A 10 4.04 -4.62 -1.13
CA LYS A 10 3.26 -3.67 -0.32
C LYS A 10 3.97 -3.42 1.00
N GLY A 11 4.13 -2.16 1.38
CA GLY A 11 4.88 -1.79 2.57
C GLY A 11 6.38 -1.58 2.35
N GLU A 12 6.86 -1.55 1.10
CA GLU A 12 8.22 -1.09 0.76
C GLU A 12 8.20 0.32 0.15
N PHE A 13 9.25 1.10 0.39
CA PHE A 13 9.37 2.44 -0.19
C PHE A 13 9.43 2.37 -1.72
N GLY A 14 8.69 3.26 -2.38
CA GLY A 14 8.59 3.31 -3.84
C GLY A 14 7.59 2.32 -4.43
N TYR A 15 6.82 1.61 -3.58
CA TYR A 15 5.68 0.78 -4.01
C TYR A 15 4.72 1.59 -4.87
N ILE A 16 4.34 2.80 -4.45
CA ILE A 16 3.37 3.64 -5.18
C ILE A 16 3.94 4.04 -6.54
N LYS A 17 5.20 4.50 -6.61
CA LYS A 17 5.85 4.88 -7.87
C LYS A 17 5.89 3.70 -8.85
N ASN A 18 6.23 2.52 -8.36
CA ASN A 18 6.27 1.30 -9.19
C ASN A 18 4.87 0.86 -9.63
N GLN A 19 3.87 0.97 -8.76
CA GLN A 19 2.47 0.68 -9.10
C GLN A 19 1.91 1.65 -10.14
N GLN A 20 2.19 2.95 -10.05
CA GLN A 20 1.83 3.93 -11.06
C GLN A 20 2.37 3.52 -12.43
N LYS A 21 3.67 3.20 -12.50
CA LYS A 21 4.33 2.81 -13.75
C LYS A 21 3.74 1.53 -14.34
N ARG A 22 3.50 0.51 -13.49
CA ARG A 22 2.87 -0.74 -13.92
C ARG A 22 1.44 -0.54 -14.42
N ARG A 23 0.62 0.23 -13.69
CA ARG A 23 -0.78 0.50 -14.07
C ARG A 23 -0.86 1.25 -15.39
N VAL A 24 0.03 2.20 -15.65
CA VAL A 24 0.12 2.86 -16.97
C VAL A 24 0.36 1.84 -18.08
N ILE A 25 1.35 0.95 -17.90
CA ILE A 25 1.67 -0.06 -18.91
C ILE A 25 0.46 -0.97 -19.17
N TYR A 26 -0.18 -1.49 -18.11
CA TYR A 26 -1.35 -2.35 -18.27
C TYR A 26 -2.54 -1.63 -18.92
N THR A 27 -2.80 -0.38 -18.54
CA THR A 27 -3.86 0.42 -19.16
C THR A 27 -3.58 0.62 -20.65
N VAL A 28 -2.37 1.05 -21.02
CA VAL A 28 -1.99 1.22 -22.43
C VAL A 28 -2.14 -0.07 -23.21
N LEU A 29 -1.64 -1.20 -22.68
CA LEU A 29 -1.77 -2.51 -23.31
C LEU A 29 -3.24 -2.94 -23.46
N ALA A 30 -4.09 -2.66 -22.46
CA ALA A 30 -5.51 -2.98 -22.51
C ALA A 30 -6.28 -2.19 -23.58
N PHE A 31 -5.81 -0.99 -23.95
CA PHE A 31 -6.40 -0.20 -25.04
C PHE A 31 -5.98 -0.65 -26.44
N ILE A 32 -4.89 -1.41 -26.59
CA ILE A 32 -4.40 -1.84 -27.91
C ILE A 32 -5.44 -2.70 -28.66
N PRO A 33 -6.00 -3.79 -28.09
CA PRO A 33 -6.98 -4.62 -28.80
C PRO A 33 -8.22 -3.89 -29.31
N PRO A 34 -8.96 -3.09 -28.49
CA PRO A 34 -10.13 -2.37 -28.99
C PRO A 34 -9.77 -1.33 -30.06
N LEU A 35 -8.60 -0.69 -29.98
CA LEU A 35 -8.12 0.22 -31.02
C LEU A 35 -7.83 -0.51 -32.34
N LEU A 36 -7.20 -1.69 -32.29
CA LEU A 36 -6.93 -2.49 -33.49
C LEU A 36 -8.22 -2.97 -34.17
N ILE A 37 -9.20 -3.45 -33.38
CA ILE A 37 -10.51 -3.87 -33.90
C ILE A 37 -11.23 -2.71 -34.57
N PHE A 38 -11.19 -1.52 -33.96
CA PHE A 38 -11.81 -0.32 -34.52
C PHE A 38 -11.14 0.12 -35.82
N LEU A 39 -9.79 0.17 -35.88
CA LEU A 39 -9.05 0.56 -37.07
C LEU A 39 -9.24 -0.44 -38.22
N ALA A 40 -9.25 -1.75 -37.93
CA ALA A 40 -9.53 -2.78 -38.92
C ALA A 40 -10.96 -2.64 -39.49
N GLY A 41 -11.96 -2.43 -38.62
CA GLY A 41 -13.34 -2.18 -39.04
C GLY A 41 -13.49 -0.94 -39.92
N LEU A 42 -12.75 0.14 -39.61
CA LEU A 42 -12.74 1.37 -40.41
C LEU A 42 -12.08 1.16 -41.77
N ALA A 43 -10.97 0.41 -41.84
CA ALA A 43 -10.25 0.15 -43.09
C ALA A 43 -11.05 -0.75 -44.05
N ILE A 44 -11.77 -1.76 -43.54
CA ILE A 44 -12.51 -2.71 -44.37
C ILE A 44 -13.80 -2.08 -44.92
N TYR A 45 -14.55 -1.35 -44.09
CA TYR A 45 -15.92 -0.92 -44.44
C TYR A 45 -16.05 0.58 -44.70
N GLY A 46 -15.04 1.39 -44.37
CA GLY A 46 -15.02 2.84 -44.63
C GLY A 46 -16.05 3.67 -43.85
N LYS A 47 -16.88 3.05 -43.00
CA LYS A 47 -17.93 3.68 -42.19
C LYS A 47 -17.71 3.39 -40.71
N ARG A 48 -18.24 4.26 -39.85
CA ARG A 48 -18.16 4.10 -38.38
C ARG A 48 -19.28 3.22 -37.81
N GLU A 49 -20.38 3.05 -38.54
CA GLU A 49 -21.59 2.34 -38.11
C GLU A 49 -21.54 0.84 -38.45
N ASN A 50 -20.53 0.14 -37.96
CA ASN A 50 -20.34 -1.28 -38.25
C ASN A 50 -20.29 -2.12 -36.98
N VAL A 51 -20.56 -3.41 -37.13
CA VAL A 51 -20.52 -4.40 -36.05
C VAL A 51 -19.15 -4.41 -35.33
N PHE A 52 -18.06 -4.17 -36.05
CA PHE A 52 -16.71 -4.02 -35.48
C PHE A 52 -16.59 -2.87 -34.48
N THR A 53 -17.26 -1.74 -34.73
CA THR A 53 -17.29 -0.60 -33.82
C THR A 53 -18.06 -0.94 -32.54
N ALA A 54 -19.16 -1.69 -32.65
CA ALA A 54 -19.90 -2.18 -31.48
C ALA A 54 -19.05 -3.14 -30.63
N PHE A 55 -18.35 -4.09 -31.26
CA PHE A 55 -17.40 -4.98 -30.56
C PHE A 55 -16.25 -4.21 -29.91
N ALA A 56 -15.66 -3.23 -30.60
CA ALA A 56 -14.60 -2.40 -30.05
C ALA A 56 -15.08 -1.60 -28.83
N ALA A 57 -16.31 -1.08 -28.85
CA ALA A 57 -16.90 -0.37 -27.71
C ALA A 57 -17.05 -1.29 -26.48
N VAL A 58 -17.54 -2.51 -26.67
CA VAL A 58 -17.66 -3.50 -25.59
C VAL A 58 -16.28 -3.93 -25.07
N ALA A 59 -15.32 -4.17 -25.98
CA ALA A 59 -13.94 -4.52 -25.63
C ALA A 59 -13.20 -3.39 -24.90
N CYS A 60 -13.69 -2.15 -24.97
CA CYS A 60 -13.12 -1.01 -24.27
C CYS A 60 -13.51 -0.96 -22.77
N LEU A 61 -14.58 -1.64 -22.34
CA LEU A 61 -15.05 -1.59 -20.95
C LEU A 61 -13.98 -2.04 -19.92
N PRO A 62 -13.24 -3.15 -20.13
CA PRO A 62 -12.14 -3.52 -19.26
C PRO A 62 -11.01 -2.48 -19.26
N ALA A 63 -10.69 -1.90 -20.42
CA ALA A 63 -9.65 -0.87 -20.55
C ALA A 63 -10.00 0.41 -19.77
N CYS A 64 -11.27 0.84 -19.83
CA CYS A 64 -11.79 1.94 -19.01
C CYS A 64 -11.63 1.66 -17.50
N LYS A 65 -11.91 0.43 -17.05
CA LYS A 65 -11.70 0.05 -15.64
C LYS A 65 -10.22 0.16 -15.23
N PHE A 66 -9.30 -0.27 -16.08
CA PHE A 66 -7.86 -0.09 -15.84
C PHE A 66 -7.46 1.38 -15.84
N ALA A 67 -8.03 2.21 -16.71
CA ALA A 67 -7.79 3.65 -16.75
C ALA A 67 -8.21 4.36 -15.46
N VAL A 68 -9.40 4.07 -14.94
CA VAL A 68 -9.85 4.60 -13.64
C VAL A 68 -8.90 4.15 -12.53
N GLY A 69 -8.49 2.87 -12.53
CA GLY A 69 -7.51 2.35 -11.58
C GLY A 69 -6.13 3.03 -11.66
N MET A 70 -5.71 3.44 -12.86
CA MET A 70 -4.50 4.23 -13.08
C MET A 70 -4.66 5.66 -12.54
N ILE A 71 -5.77 6.33 -12.85
CA ILE A 71 -6.07 7.69 -12.35
C ILE A 71 -6.08 7.72 -10.83
N MET A 72 -6.79 6.78 -10.19
CA MET A 72 -6.83 6.68 -8.72
C MET A 72 -5.44 6.50 -8.11
N MET A 73 -4.56 5.73 -8.76
CA MET A 73 -3.18 5.53 -8.28
C MET A 73 -2.30 6.77 -8.49
N PHE A 74 -2.53 7.55 -9.55
CA PHE A 74 -1.84 8.83 -9.76
C PHE A 74 -2.27 9.92 -8.78
N MET A 75 -3.52 9.88 -8.30
CA MET A 75 -3.96 10.77 -7.24
C MET A 75 -3.23 10.49 -5.91
N GLN A 76 -2.68 9.29 -5.73
CA GLN A 76 -1.85 8.98 -4.57
C GLN A 76 -0.44 9.53 -4.77
N LYS A 77 -0.08 10.50 -3.94
CA LYS A 77 1.28 11.05 -3.89
C LYS A 77 2.17 10.07 -3.11
N PRO A 78 3.30 9.62 -3.70
CA PRO A 78 4.26 8.78 -3.00
C PRO A 78 4.93 9.57 -1.87
N MET A 79 5.51 8.84 -0.93
CA MET A 79 6.26 9.41 0.19
C MET A 79 7.49 10.17 -0.32
N LYS A 80 7.88 11.24 0.40
CA LYS A 80 9.11 11.97 0.11
C LYS A 80 10.32 11.12 0.49
N GLU A 81 11.36 11.19 -0.33
CA GLU A 81 12.58 10.42 -0.11
C GLU A 81 13.36 10.92 1.13
N GLU A 82 13.31 12.22 1.41
CA GLU A 82 13.90 12.82 2.62
C GLU A 82 13.31 12.23 3.89
N ASP A 83 11.97 12.15 3.98
CA ASP A 83 11.27 11.56 5.13
C ASP A 83 11.63 10.08 5.29
N TYR A 84 11.79 9.35 4.18
CA TYR A 84 12.16 7.94 4.20
C TYR A 84 13.59 7.75 4.72
N GLN A 85 14.54 8.52 4.20
CA GLN A 85 15.95 8.47 4.63
C GLN A 85 16.08 8.83 6.10
N GLU A 86 15.31 9.81 6.59
CA GLU A 86 15.34 10.18 8.00
C GLU A 86 14.77 9.07 8.88
N ILE A 87 13.62 8.48 8.52
CA ILE A 87 13.04 7.37 9.28
C ILE A 87 13.99 6.17 9.31
N GLU A 88 14.70 5.88 8.21
CA GLU A 88 15.56 4.71 8.14
C GLU A 88 16.81 4.82 9.02
N LYS A 89 17.27 6.04 9.34
CA LYS A 89 18.33 6.25 10.34
C LYS A 89 17.89 5.83 11.75
N HIS A 90 16.60 6.02 12.06
CA HIS A 90 15.99 5.77 13.37
C HIS A 90 15.25 4.43 13.46
N ARG A 91 15.15 3.69 12.34
CA ARG A 91 14.49 2.38 12.30
C ARG A 91 15.22 1.33 13.12
N HIS A 92 16.56 1.40 13.12
CA HIS A 92 17.44 0.36 13.65
C HIS A 92 17.09 -1.04 13.10
N GLY A 93 16.39 -1.87 13.87
CA GLY A 93 15.90 -3.20 13.45
C GLY A 93 14.39 -3.37 13.57
N LEU A 94 13.63 -2.29 13.75
CA LEU A 94 12.17 -2.35 13.87
C LEU A 94 11.52 -2.83 12.56
N VAL A 95 10.41 -3.55 12.70
CA VAL A 95 9.59 -3.95 11.55
C VAL A 95 8.82 -2.73 11.08
N CYS A 96 9.26 -2.15 9.97
CA CYS A 96 8.63 -0.99 9.35
C CYS A 96 7.97 -1.36 8.02
N GLY A 97 6.86 -0.70 7.72
CA GLY A 97 6.21 -0.68 6.41
C GLY A 97 6.00 0.76 5.94
N TYR A 98 6.10 0.97 4.63
CA TYR A 98 6.06 2.29 3.99
C TYR A 98 4.92 2.40 2.99
N GLU A 99 4.44 3.63 2.78
CA GLU A 99 3.44 3.99 1.75
C GLU A 99 2.11 3.22 1.82
N PHE A 100 1.52 3.10 3.02
CA PHE A 100 0.22 2.45 3.17
C PHE A 100 -0.94 3.40 2.87
N VAL A 101 -1.74 3.07 1.85
CA VAL A 101 -3.03 3.72 1.59
C VAL A 101 -4.13 2.89 2.27
N VAL A 102 -4.38 3.15 3.54
CA VAL A 102 -5.40 2.45 4.33
C VAL A 102 -6.79 2.83 3.83
N SER A 103 -7.56 1.84 3.37
CA SER A 103 -8.91 2.04 2.89
C SER A 103 -9.95 1.62 3.92
N ALA A 104 -10.70 2.58 4.43
CA ALA A 104 -11.95 2.31 5.16
C ALA A 104 -13.15 2.64 4.28
N TYR A 105 -14.31 2.09 4.61
CA TYR A 105 -15.57 2.32 3.88
C TYR A 105 -15.89 3.82 3.75
N GLU A 106 -15.65 4.58 4.81
CA GLU A 106 -15.97 6.01 4.87
C GLU A 106 -14.89 6.90 4.26
N LYS A 107 -13.61 6.57 4.47
CA LYS A 107 -12.48 7.44 4.12
C LYS A 107 -11.23 6.63 3.79
N GLN A 108 -10.44 7.13 2.84
CA GLN A 108 -9.08 6.65 2.60
C GLN A 108 -8.07 7.53 3.33
N SER A 109 -7.07 6.90 3.93
CA SER A 109 -6.02 7.58 4.67
C SER A 109 -4.66 7.07 4.28
N PHE A 110 -3.68 7.97 4.25
CA PHE A 110 -2.33 7.64 3.85
C PHE A 110 -1.40 7.68 5.04
N LEU A 111 -0.61 6.62 5.19
CA LEU A 111 0.46 6.51 6.16
C LEU A 111 1.77 6.35 5.40
N ASP A 112 2.66 7.31 5.58
CA ASP A 112 3.99 7.33 4.98
C ASP A 112 4.85 6.19 5.55
N SER A 113 4.79 5.99 6.87
CA SER A 113 5.48 4.89 7.55
C SER A 113 4.65 4.34 8.70
N VAL A 114 4.81 3.05 8.97
CA VAL A 114 4.28 2.35 10.14
C VAL A 114 5.37 1.45 10.69
N ALA A 115 5.65 1.57 11.98
CA ALA A 115 6.60 0.72 12.70
C ALA A 115 5.86 -0.10 13.76
N ILE A 116 6.29 -1.36 13.91
CA ILE A 116 5.68 -2.33 14.81
C ILE A 116 6.75 -2.86 15.77
N CYS A 117 6.45 -2.82 17.06
CA CYS A 117 7.23 -3.48 18.11
C CYS A 117 6.29 -4.03 19.18
N GLY A 118 6.21 -5.35 19.29
CA GLY A 118 5.39 -6.01 20.31
C GLY A 118 3.93 -5.56 20.27
N ASN A 119 3.45 -5.01 21.38
CA ASN A 119 2.05 -4.54 21.51
C ASN A 119 1.84 -3.08 21.05
N THR A 120 2.84 -2.46 20.43
CA THR A 120 2.77 -1.07 20.00
C THR A 120 2.95 -0.96 18.49
N VAL A 121 2.03 -0.23 17.85
CA VAL A 121 2.10 0.16 16.45
C VAL A 121 2.12 1.68 16.38
N VAL A 122 3.12 2.24 15.72
CA VAL A 122 3.23 3.68 15.50
C VAL A 122 3.25 4.00 14.02
N GLY A 123 2.45 4.97 13.60
CA GLY A 123 2.37 5.44 12.23
C GLY A 123 2.81 6.89 12.09
N TYR A 124 3.25 7.26 10.90
CA TYR A 124 3.53 8.62 10.49
C TYR A 124 2.71 8.95 9.24
N THR A 125 2.14 10.16 9.21
CA THR A 125 1.52 10.71 8.02
C THR A 125 1.95 12.16 7.82
N SER A 126 2.40 12.47 6.61
CA SER A 126 2.70 13.83 6.17
C SER A 126 1.43 14.57 5.69
N ARG A 127 0.29 13.88 5.59
CA ARG A 127 -0.95 14.43 5.05
C ARG A 127 -1.80 15.06 6.15
N GLU A 128 -1.88 16.39 6.15
CA GLU A 128 -2.67 17.14 7.15
C GLU A 128 -4.16 16.79 7.15
N LYS A 129 -4.70 16.44 5.97
CA LYS A 129 -6.11 16.04 5.80
C LYS A 129 -6.43 14.65 6.36
N THR A 130 -5.42 13.87 6.74
CA THR A 130 -5.64 12.53 7.30
C THR A 130 -6.18 12.65 8.72
N ASP A 131 -7.34 12.03 8.95
CA ASP A 131 -7.98 11.94 10.26
C ASP A 131 -7.27 10.87 11.09
N THR A 132 -6.28 11.30 11.88
CA THR A 132 -5.41 10.39 12.63
C THR A 132 -6.18 9.57 13.67
N ALA A 133 -7.18 10.17 14.33
CA ALA A 133 -7.98 9.47 15.34
C ALA A 133 -8.83 8.35 14.71
N PHE A 134 -9.44 8.62 13.55
CA PHE A 134 -10.17 7.62 12.80
C PHE A 134 -9.26 6.45 12.38
N VAL A 135 -8.08 6.76 11.82
CA VAL A 135 -7.17 5.72 11.31
C VAL A 135 -6.56 4.90 12.44
N GLU A 136 -6.20 5.54 13.57
CA GLU A 136 -5.74 4.85 14.78
C GLU A 136 -6.77 3.80 15.22
N LYS A 137 -8.04 4.21 15.35
CA LYS A 137 -9.14 3.32 15.74
C LYS A 137 -9.36 2.22 14.72
N HIS A 138 -9.41 2.57 13.43
CA HIS A 138 -9.67 1.62 12.36
C HIS A 138 -8.61 0.51 12.28
N ILE A 139 -7.33 0.88 12.32
CA ILE A 139 -6.23 -0.10 12.34
C ILE A 139 -6.30 -0.95 13.60
N GLN A 140 -6.55 -0.33 14.76
CA GLN A 140 -6.64 -1.05 16.02
C GLN A 140 -7.78 -2.07 16.02
N ASP A 141 -8.96 -1.72 15.49
CA ASP A 141 -10.12 -2.60 15.40
C ASP A 141 -9.84 -3.79 14.47
N ILE A 142 -9.21 -3.56 13.32
CA ILE A 142 -8.83 -4.62 12.38
C ILE A 142 -7.78 -5.55 13.01
N LEU A 143 -6.76 -5.00 13.67
CA LEU A 143 -5.74 -5.81 14.33
C LEU A 143 -6.35 -6.66 15.46
N ARG A 144 -7.28 -6.11 16.24
CA ARG A 144 -8.03 -6.85 17.26
C ARG A 144 -8.86 -7.98 16.68
N GLN A 145 -9.55 -7.75 15.55
CA GLN A 145 -10.29 -8.79 14.84
C GLN A 145 -9.38 -9.94 14.36
N ASN A 146 -8.11 -9.64 14.09
CA ASN A 146 -7.08 -10.63 13.73
C ASN A 146 -6.33 -11.20 14.95
N GLY A 147 -6.82 -10.97 16.17
CA GLY A 147 -6.24 -11.51 17.41
C GLY A 147 -5.01 -10.73 17.94
N PHE A 148 -4.71 -9.57 17.38
CA PHE A 148 -3.61 -8.70 17.81
C PHE A 148 -4.13 -7.55 18.68
N TYR A 149 -3.95 -7.65 19.99
CA TYR A 149 -4.24 -6.59 20.95
C TYR A 149 -3.04 -5.64 21.02
N VAL A 150 -3.11 -4.54 20.26
CA VAL A 150 -2.05 -3.54 20.18
C VAL A 150 -2.59 -2.13 20.42
N SER A 151 -1.71 -1.23 20.85
CA SER A 151 -1.96 0.21 20.89
C SER A 151 -1.47 0.85 19.59
N VAL A 152 -2.31 1.64 18.94
CA VAL A 152 -1.98 2.32 17.68
C VAL A 152 -1.88 3.83 17.92
N LYS A 153 -0.77 4.45 17.50
CA LYS A 153 -0.59 5.91 17.54
C LYS A 153 -0.08 6.45 16.23
N ILE A 154 -0.69 7.50 15.69
CA ILE A 154 -0.31 8.14 14.44
C ILE A 154 0.18 9.56 14.70
N PHE A 155 1.38 9.85 14.21
CA PHE A 155 2.06 11.12 14.34
C PHE A 155 1.96 11.92 13.04
N ARG A 156 1.81 13.23 13.16
CA ARG A 156 1.85 14.17 12.02
C ARG A 156 3.21 14.84 11.84
N LYS A 157 4.00 14.92 12.91
CA LYS A 157 5.34 15.51 12.88
C LYS A 157 6.38 14.41 12.80
N LEU A 158 7.26 14.52 11.82
CA LEU A 158 8.33 13.55 11.60
C LEU A 158 9.23 13.41 12.83
N GLY A 159 9.60 14.53 13.46
CA GLY A 159 10.45 14.52 14.65
C GLY A 159 9.83 13.84 15.88
N ASP A 160 8.50 13.90 16.04
CA ASP A 160 7.82 13.19 17.14
C ASP A 160 7.79 11.68 16.85
N TYR A 161 7.64 11.32 15.57
CA TYR A 161 7.66 9.93 15.13
C TYR A 161 9.04 9.29 15.30
N THR A 162 10.11 9.94 14.85
CA THR A 162 11.48 9.39 14.94
C THR A 162 11.93 9.22 16.39
N LYS A 163 11.67 10.21 17.26
CA LYS A 163 11.88 10.07 18.71
C LYS A 163 11.14 8.87 19.29
N ARG A 164 9.91 8.63 18.83
CA ARG A 164 9.14 7.47 19.27
C ARG A 164 9.74 6.16 18.78
N LEU A 165 10.34 6.12 17.59
CA LEU A 165 11.08 4.95 17.10
C LEU A 165 12.29 4.65 17.98
N GLU A 166 13.09 5.66 18.33
CA GLU A 166 14.24 5.51 19.24
C GLU A 166 13.80 4.94 20.59
N THR A 167 12.77 5.53 21.21
CA THR A 167 12.23 5.03 22.50
C THR A 167 11.72 3.60 22.39
N MET A 168 11.04 3.26 21.29
CA MET A 168 10.53 1.91 21.05
C MET A 168 11.66 0.90 20.89
N TRP A 169 12.76 1.29 20.25
CA TRP A 169 13.94 0.45 20.09
C TRP A 169 14.64 0.20 21.43
N GLU A 170 14.85 1.25 22.23
CA GLU A 170 15.46 1.15 23.57
C GLU A 170 14.65 0.23 24.50
N HIS A 171 13.32 0.30 24.43
CA HIS A 171 12.42 -0.46 25.29
C HIS A 171 11.86 -1.71 24.61
N ARG A 172 12.46 -2.16 23.51
CA ARG A 172 11.93 -3.29 22.70
C ARG A 172 11.72 -4.55 23.52
N GLU A 173 12.67 -4.86 24.42
CA GLU A 173 12.63 -6.08 25.22
C GLU A 173 11.45 -6.07 26.18
N ALA A 174 11.13 -4.91 26.77
CA ALA A 174 9.96 -4.74 27.62
C ALA A 174 8.64 -4.77 26.82
N LEU A 175 8.64 -4.22 25.59
CA LEU A 175 7.47 -4.23 24.71
C LEU A 175 7.16 -5.61 24.14
N GLU A 176 8.16 -6.50 24.06
CA GLU A 176 8.04 -7.87 23.57
C GLU A 176 7.90 -8.90 24.70
N LYS A 177 8.26 -8.53 25.94
CA LYS A 177 8.12 -9.39 27.12
C LYS A 177 6.65 -9.78 27.33
N ASP A 178 6.44 -11.05 27.67
CA ASP A 178 5.13 -11.66 28.00
C ASP A 178 4.12 -11.77 26.84
N ILE A 179 4.54 -11.50 25.60
CA ILE A 179 3.68 -11.73 24.43
C ILE A 179 3.69 -13.21 24.06
N LYS A 180 2.60 -13.91 24.42
CA LYS A 180 2.35 -15.28 23.94
C LYS A 180 1.97 -15.25 22.46
N PHE A 181 2.97 -15.42 21.59
CA PHE A 181 2.75 -15.65 20.17
C PHE A 181 2.98 -17.12 19.84
N LYS A 182 2.00 -17.76 19.21
CA LYS A 182 2.18 -19.06 18.58
C LYS A 182 2.42 -18.82 17.08
N PRO A 183 3.60 -19.16 16.53
CA PRO A 183 3.83 -19.15 15.10
C PRO A 183 2.80 -20.03 14.40
N ASP A 184 2.47 -19.67 13.16
CA ASP A 184 1.53 -20.48 12.38
C ASP A 184 2.32 -21.69 11.85
N PRO A 185 1.81 -22.92 11.96
CA PRO A 185 2.48 -24.11 11.43
C PRO A 185 2.89 -23.98 9.96
N ASP A 186 2.12 -23.22 9.17
CA ASP A 186 2.36 -23.04 7.73
C ASP A 186 3.42 -21.96 7.42
N GLU A 187 3.73 -21.08 8.38
CA GLU A 187 4.74 -20.02 8.26
C GLU A 187 5.55 -19.86 9.57
N PRO A 188 6.47 -20.80 9.86
CA PRO A 188 7.17 -20.86 11.15
C PRO A 188 8.21 -19.75 11.35
N GLU A 189 8.74 -19.18 10.26
CA GLU A 189 9.78 -18.13 10.32
C GLU A 189 9.20 -16.71 10.52
N LEU A 190 7.89 -16.53 10.33
CA LEU A 190 7.29 -15.20 10.33
C LEU A 190 7.07 -14.69 11.75
N THR A 191 7.71 -13.57 12.07
CA THR A 191 7.57 -12.94 13.39
C THR A 191 6.16 -12.35 13.55
N ARG A 192 5.71 -12.19 14.80
CA ARG A 192 4.43 -11.52 15.10
C ARG A 192 4.35 -10.12 14.51
N ASN A 193 5.45 -9.36 14.59
CA ASN A 193 5.52 -8.00 14.09
C ASN A 193 5.34 -7.96 12.56
N GLU A 194 5.88 -8.94 11.84
CA GLU A 194 5.69 -9.08 10.38
C GLU A 194 4.27 -9.51 10.03
N LYS A 195 3.62 -10.37 10.82
CA LYS A 195 2.18 -10.67 10.63
C LYS A 195 1.32 -9.44 10.79
N ILE A 196 1.57 -8.62 11.81
CA ILE A 196 0.87 -7.35 12.01
C ILE A 196 1.08 -6.43 10.81
N LYS A 197 2.33 -6.31 10.31
CA LYS A 197 2.63 -5.56 9.08
C LYS A 197 1.83 -6.09 7.88
N ARG A 198 1.72 -7.41 7.71
CA ARG A 198 0.94 -8.02 6.62
C ARG A 198 -0.56 -7.72 6.74
N VAL A 199 -1.13 -7.78 7.94
CA VAL A 199 -2.54 -7.43 8.16
C VAL A 199 -2.80 -5.97 7.80
N ILE A 200 -1.93 -5.03 8.23
CA ILE A 200 -2.02 -3.62 7.84
C ILE A 200 -1.85 -3.47 6.31
N GLY A 201 -0.95 -4.24 5.71
CA GLY A 201 -0.77 -4.29 4.26
C GLY A 201 -2.00 -4.80 3.51
N ALA A 202 -2.74 -5.76 4.06
CA ALA A 202 -3.92 -6.35 3.44
C ALA A 202 -5.10 -5.36 3.34
N ILE A 203 -5.20 -4.42 4.29
CA ILE A 203 -6.21 -3.36 4.30
C ILE A 203 -5.77 -2.09 3.56
N SER A 204 -4.62 -2.17 2.88
CA SER A 204 -4.06 -1.09 2.07
C SER A 204 -4.13 -1.39 0.57
N LEU A 205 -4.34 -0.36 -0.25
CA LEU A 205 -4.55 -0.47 -1.70
C LEU A 205 -3.34 -0.99 -2.48
#